data_AF-A0A0F9TH50-F1
#
_entry.id   AF-A0A0F9TH50-F1
#
_cell.length_a   1.000
_cell.length_b   1.000
_cell.length_c   1.000
_cell.angle_alpha   90.00
_cell.angle_beta   90.00
_cell.angle_gamma   90.00
#
_symmetry.space_group_name_H-M   'P 1'
#
loop_
_entity.id
_entity.type
_entity.pdbx_description
1 polymer ?
#
loop_
_entity_poly.entity_id
_entity_poly.type
_entity_poly.pdbx_seq_one_letter_code
_entity_poly.pdbx_strand_id
1 'polypeptide(L)' 'MDVSNYLEKYVKVDLQNGFYYEGLVIGIDSDSITLRDKTGKIVTIQVKFLTFIREVDK' A
#
# COMPACT_ATOMS: atom_id res chain seq x y z
N MET A 1 -9.56 -4.59 -7.10
CA MET A 1 -8.88 -3.29 -7.23
C MET A 1 -7.57 -3.55 -7.93
N ASP A 2 -7.28 -2.83 -9.01
CA ASP A 2 -5.98 -2.93 -9.67
C ASP A 2 -4.98 -2.02 -8.93
N VAL A 3 -3.88 -2.62 -8.47
CA VAL A 3 -2.81 -1.90 -7.75
C VAL A 3 -1.50 -1.86 -8.52
N SER A 4 -1.42 -2.47 -9.70
CA SER A 4 -0.16 -2.69 -10.44
C SER A 4 0.58 -1.39 -10.80
N ASN A 5 -0.11 -0.27 -10.92
CA ASN A 5 0.48 1.04 -11.25
C ASN A 5 1.16 1.75 -10.06
N TYR A 6 1.08 1.19 -8.85
CA TYR A 6 1.64 1.82 -7.66
C TYR A 6 3.04 1.36 -7.30
N LEU A 7 3.67 0.45 -8.06
CA LEU A 7 5.03 0.01 -7.80
C LEU A 7 5.99 1.22 -7.79
N GLU A 8 6.89 1.27 -6.81
CA GLU A 8 7.85 2.38 -6.60
C GLU A 8 7.19 3.74 -6.29
N LYS A 9 5.87 3.79 -6.06
CA LYS A 9 5.17 5.00 -5.64
C LYS A 9 5.05 5.08 -4.13
N TYR A 10 5.10 6.30 -3.59
CA TYR A 10 4.73 6.55 -2.21
C TYR A 10 3.21 6.71 -2.14
N VAL A 11 2.54 5.90 -1.33
CA VAL A 11 1.09 5.80 -1.33
C VAL A 11 0.51 5.87 0.07
N LYS A 12 -0.76 6.28 0.13
CA LYS A 12 -1.64 6.02 1.27
C LYS A 12 -2.62 4.92 0.90
N VAL A 13 -2.76 3.94 1.78
CA VAL A 13 -3.68 2.80 1.66
C VAL A 13 -4.64 2.81 2.84
N ASP A 14 -5.94 2.94 2.56
CA ASP A 14 -6.99 2.86 3.57
C ASP A 14 -7.59 1.44 3.59
N LEU A 15 -7.87 0.93 4.79
CA LEU A 15 -8.35 -0.43 5.02
C LEU A 15 -9.81 -0.45 5.48
N GLN A 16 -10.46 -1.61 5.31
CA GLN A 16 -11.85 -1.84 5.73
C GLN A 16 -12.11 -1.64 7.22
N ASN A 17 -11.09 -1.81 8.06
CA ASN A 17 -11.17 -1.63 9.51
C ASN A 17 -10.96 -0.16 9.96
N GLY A 18 -10.86 0.79 9.02
CA GLY A 18 -10.67 2.22 9.29
C GLY A 18 -9.23 2.63 9.59
N PHE A 19 -8.27 1.69 9.58
CA PHE A 19 -6.84 2.00 9.67
C PHE A 19 -6.28 2.33 8.28
N TYR A 20 -5.12 2.99 8.26
CA TYR A 20 -4.38 3.27 7.05
C TYR A 20 -2.89 2.98 7.20
N TYR A 21 -2.23 2.73 6.08
CA TYR A 21 -0.78 2.65 5.97
C TYR A 21 -0.28 3.64 4.93
N GLU A 22 0.84 4.28 5.22
CA GLU A 22 1.55 5.17 4.28
C GLU A 22 2.98 4.67 4.10
N GLY A 23 3.42 4.56 2.85
CA GLY A 23 4.74 4.03 2.56
C GLY A 23 5.05 3.92 1.08
N LEU A 24 6.32 3.62 0.79
CA LEU A 24 6.80 3.30 -0.55
C LEU A 24 6.37 1.87 -0.90
N VAL A 25 5.69 1.68 -2.03
CA VAL A 25 5.40 0.35 -2.55
C VAL A 25 6.68 -0.26 -3.09
N ILE A 26 7.11 -1.37 -2.49
CA ILE A 26 8.35 -2.08 -2.85
C ILE A 26 8.09 -3.47 -3.45
N GLY A 27 6.83 -3.90 -3.52
CA GLY A 27 6.45 -5.16 -4.14
C GLY A 27 4.94 -5.25 -4.35
N ILE A 28 4.54 -5.91 -5.43
CA ILE A 28 3.15 -6.17 -5.77
C ILE A 28 3.07 -7.63 -6.22
N ASP A 29 2.19 -8.38 -5.57
CA ASP A 29 1.80 -9.73 -5.96
C ASP A 29 0.36 -9.72 -6.49
N SER A 30 -0.12 -10.86 -6.97
CA SER A 30 -1.48 -11.00 -7.52
C SER A 30 -2.60 -10.61 -6.56
N ASP A 31 -2.37 -10.73 -5.25
CA ASP A 31 -3.37 -10.49 -4.20
C ASP A 31 -2.87 -9.63 -3.04
N SER A 32 -1.65 -9.07 -3.15
CA SER A 32 -1.05 -8.30 -2.06
C SER A 32 -0.18 -7.14 -2.55
N ILE A 33 -0.01 -6.15 -1.68
CA ILE A 33 0.91 -5.03 -1.86
C ILE A 33 1.85 -4.94 -0.65
N THR A 34 3.14 -4.77 -0.92
CA THR A 34 4.17 -4.62 0.12
C THR A 34 4.67 -3.20 0.15
N LEU A 35 4.57 -2.57 1.31
CA LEU A 35 4.94 -1.19 1.59
C LEU A 35 6.10 -1.14 2.57
N ARG A 36 6.99 -0.16 2.39
CA ARG A 36 7.97 0.26 3.40
C ARG A 36 7.61 1.64 3.92
N ASP A 37 7.29 1.73 5.20
CA ASP A 37 6.93 3.01 5.83
C ASP A 37 8.16 3.90 6.08
N LYS A 38 7.92 5.12 6.55
CA LYS A 38 8.98 6.10 6.84
C LYS A 38 9.96 5.68 7.95
N THR A 39 9.59 4.73 8.78
CA THR A 39 10.45 4.18 9.85
C THR A 39 11.31 3.03 9.34
N GLY A 40 11.12 2.61 8.08
CA GLY A 40 11.79 1.45 7.49
C GLY A 40 11.06 0.13 7.74
N LYS A 41 9.92 0.14 8.44
CA LYS A 41 9.13 -1.07 8.68
C LYS A 41 8.48 -1.51 7.38
N ILE A 42 8.49 -2.82 7.14
CA ILE A 42 7.87 -3.45 5.98
C ILE A 42 6.50 -4.02 6.40
N VAL A 43 5.48 -3.77 5.58
CA VAL A 43 4.11 -4.24 5.78
C VAL A 43 3.59 -4.80 4.46
N THR A 44 3.08 -6.03 4.50
CA THR A 44 2.36 -6.63 3.37
C THR A 44 0.87 -6.61 3.68
N ILE A 45 0.08 -6.10 2.74
CA ILE A 45 -1.36 -5.91 2.88
C ILE A 45 -2.04 -6.70 1.76
N GLN A 46 -2.99 -7.56 2.10
CA GLN A 46 -3.80 -8.26 1.10
C GLN A 46 -4.78 -7.28 0.45
N VAL A 47 -4.82 -7.25 -0.88
CA VAL A 47 -5.67 -6.35 -1.70
C VAL A 47 -7.15 -6.44 -1.30
N LYS A 48 -7.61 -7.60 -0.83
CA LYS A 48 -9.00 -7.80 -0.37
C LYS A 48 -9.40 -6.94 0.83
N PHE A 49 -8.44 -6.43 1.61
CA PHE A 49 -8.69 -5.54 2.75
C PHE A 49 -8.59 -4.06 2.41
N LEU A 50 -8.16 -3.71 1.20
CA LEU A 50 -8.07 -2.33 0.74
C LEU A 50 -9.45 -1.79 0.43
N THR A 51 -9.75 -0.60 0.93
CA THR A 51 -10.90 0.20 0.50
C THR A 51 -10.48 1.25 -0.52
N PHE A 52 -9.30 1.84 -0.33
CA PHE A 52 -8.80 2.92 -1.17
C PHE A 52 -7.27 2.93 -1.20
N ILE A 53 -6.72 3.39 -2.33
CA ILE A 53 -5.29 3.62 -2.52
C ILE A 53 -5.09 4.85 -3.39
N ARG A 54 -4.10 5.68 -3.03
CA ARG A 54 -3.68 6.82 -3.84
C ARG A 54 -2.19 7.12 -3.65
N GLU A 55 -1.56 7.67 -4.69
CA GLU A 55 -0.23 8.27 -4.57
C GLU A 55 -0.30 9.52 -3.68
N VAL A 56 0.74 9.73 -2.87
CA VAL A 56 0.91 10.89 -2.00
C VAL A 56 2.35 11.37 -2.06
N ASP A 57 2.57 12.64 -1.77
CA ASP A 57 3.93 13.20 -1.66
C ASP A 57 4.68 12.59 -0.47
N LYS A 58 6.00 12.47 -0.62
CA LYS A 58 6.91 11.88 0.39
C LYS A 58 7.26 12.87 1.50
#